data_AF-A0A654CQB3-F1
#
_entry.id   AF-A0A654CQB3-F1
#
_cell.length_a   1.000
_cell.length_b   1.000
_cell.length_c   1.000
_cell.angle_alpha   90.00
_cell.angle_beta   90.00
_cell.angle_gamma   90.00
#
_symmetry.space_group_name_H-M   'P 1'
#
loop_
_entity.id
_entity.type
_entity.pdbx_description
1 polymer ?
#
loop_
_entity_poly.entity_id
_entity_poly.type
_entity_poly.pdbx_seq_one_letter_code
_entity_poly.pdbx_strand_id
1 'polypeptide(L)'
;MAYDDRTTPSRFDFDFFVRCNNGKVAMINEPALWGIHRENPKNLSYEKFLDLALNQKIEVDDTRILSSADCFLLDSKVANYYKSHNLEDFLLEYFTKENNGWRLKDGYAKSQLMSISYYCFINNKFLQFDDYIGIYSLVEPNELFSR
;
A
#
# COMPACT_ATOMS: atom_id res chain seq x y z
N MET A 1 -5.62 -14.28 -30.31
CA MET A 1 -4.33 -13.80 -29.77
C MET A 1 -4.60 -12.45 -29.15
N ALA A 2 -4.60 -12.36 -27.81
CA ALA A 2 -4.82 -11.09 -27.13
C ALA A 2 -3.53 -10.27 -27.22
N TYR A 3 -3.67 -9.00 -27.62
CA TYR A 3 -2.60 -8.03 -27.77
C TYR A 3 -1.91 -7.86 -26.41
N ASP A 4 -0.60 -8.12 -26.37
CA ASP A 4 0.25 -7.92 -25.18
C ASP A 4 0.69 -6.46 -25.16
N ASP A 5 -0.16 -5.60 -24.60
CA ASP A 5 0.06 -4.14 -24.49
C ASP A 5 0.94 -3.82 -23.27
N ARG A 6 2.07 -4.54 -23.13
CA ARG A 6 3.05 -4.31 -22.06
C ARG A 6 3.83 -3.02 -22.31
N THR A 7 3.19 -1.90 -22.03
CA THR A 7 3.85 -0.70 -21.49
C THR A 7 3.76 -0.73 -19.97
N THR A 8 4.19 -1.85 -19.34
CA THR A 8 4.35 -1.90 -17.89
C THR A 8 5.38 -0.85 -17.50
N PRO A 9 5.02 0.19 -16.72
CA PRO A 9 6.04 1.01 -16.09
C PRO A 9 6.82 0.07 -15.16
N SER A 10 8.15 0.19 -15.19
CA SER A 10 9.20 -0.55 -14.46
C SER A 10 8.74 -1.56 -13.40
N ARG A 11 9.36 -2.76 -13.36
CA ARG A 11 9.19 -3.75 -12.28
C ARG A 11 9.18 -3.04 -10.91
N PHE A 12 7.99 -2.96 -10.32
CA PHE A 12 7.79 -2.34 -9.02
C PHE A 12 8.01 -3.41 -7.94
N ASP A 13 9.17 -3.40 -7.30
CA ASP A 13 9.45 -4.23 -6.11
C ASP A 13 8.92 -3.54 -4.84
N PHE A 14 7.69 -3.02 -4.89
CA PHE A 14 7.02 -2.46 -3.73
C PHE A 14 5.57 -2.91 -3.67
N ASP A 15 5.09 -3.09 -2.45
CA ASP A 15 3.72 -3.46 -2.18
C ASP A 15 2.80 -2.23 -2.21
N PHE A 16 1.66 -2.40 -2.88
CA PHE A 16 0.55 -1.46 -2.90
C PHE A 16 -0.50 -1.85 -1.88
N PHE A 17 -1.38 -0.91 -1.55
CA PHE A 17 -2.58 -1.21 -0.78
C PHE A 17 -3.85 -0.98 -1.59
N VAL A 18 -4.81 -1.88 -1.45
CA VAL A 18 -6.12 -1.82 -2.13
C VAL A 18 -7.24 -2.25 -1.19
N ARG A 19 -8.44 -1.73 -1.42
CA ARG A 19 -9.63 -2.15 -0.67
C ARG A 19 -10.09 -3.54 -1.07
N CYS A 20 -10.37 -4.36 -0.07
CA CYS A 20 -11.10 -5.61 -0.21
C CYS A 20 -12.56 -5.46 0.22
N ASN A 21 -13.32 -6.54 0.08
CA ASN A 21 -14.67 -6.66 0.60
C ASN A 21 -14.73 -6.45 2.13
N ASN A 22 -15.87 -5.97 2.63
CA ASN A 22 -16.17 -5.78 4.06
C ASN A 22 -15.23 -4.80 4.79
N GLY A 23 -14.76 -3.76 4.11
CA GLY A 23 -13.94 -2.70 4.72
C GLY A 23 -12.52 -3.14 5.11
N LYS A 24 -12.06 -4.28 4.58
CA LYS A 24 -10.70 -4.78 4.72
C LYS A 24 -9.78 -4.16 3.67
N VAL A 25 -8.48 -4.32 3.87
CA VAL A 25 -7.42 -3.87 2.97
C VAL A 25 -6.51 -5.05 2.66
N ALA A 26 -5.98 -5.13 1.44
CA ALA A 26 -4.91 -6.06 1.08
C ALA A 26 -3.64 -5.30 0.74
N MET A 27 -2.51 -5.92 1.07
CA MET A 27 -1.20 -5.57 0.56
C MET A 27 -0.93 -6.44 -0.67
N ILE A 28 -0.62 -5.83 -1.80
CA ILE A 28 -0.59 -6.51 -3.11
C ILE A 28 0.48 -5.92 -4.01
N ASN A 29 1.12 -6.74 -4.84
CA ASN A 29 2.08 -6.28 -5.84
C ASN A 29 1.43 -6.09 -7.23
N GLU A 30 2.15 -5.44 -8.14
CA GLU A 30 1.66 -5.17 -9.49
C GLU A 30 1.26 -6.44 -10.27
N PRO A 31 2.04 -7.55 -10.26
CA PRO A 31 1.65 -8.76 -10.98
C PRO A 31 0.31 -9.36 -10.50
N ALA A 32 0.02 -9.28 -9.20
CA ALA A 32 -1.24 -9.74 -8.65
C ALA A 32 -2.40 -8.81 -9.04
N LEU A 33 -2.19 -7.49 -9.07
CA LEU A 33 -3.18 -6.52 -9.58
C LEU A 33 -3.52 -6.78 -11.05
N TRP A 34 -2.52 -7.08 -11.88
CA TRP A 34 -2.74 -7.49 -13.26
C TRP A 34 -3.55 -8.78 -13.36
N GLY A 35 -3.25 -9.77 -12.52
CA GLY A 35 -4.03 -11.01 -12.42
C GLY A 35 -5.50 -10.74 -12.15
N ILE A 36 -5.80 -9.90 -11.15
CA ILE A 36 -7.16 -9.50 -10.76
C ILE A 36 -7.87 -8.80 -11.92
N HIS A 37 -7.22 -7.84 -12.56
CA HIS A 37 -7.81 -7.12 -13.69
C HIS A 37 -8.12 -8.05 -14.86
N ARG A 38 -7.20 -8.95 -15.22
CA ARG A 38 -7.38 -9.87 -16.34
C ARG A 38 -8.54 -10.85 -16.11
N GLU A 39 -8.76 -11.30 -14.88
CA GLU A 39 -9.85 -12.22 -14.55
C GLU A 39 -11.22 -11.53 -14.49
N ASN A 40 -11.26 -10.26 -14.08
CA ASN A 40 -12.49 -9.48 -14.06
C ASN A 40 -12.21 -8.00 -14.38
N PRO A 41 -12.08 -7.64 -15.67
CA PRO A 41 -11.67 -6.30 -16.06
C PRO A 41 -12.73 -5.25 -15.78
N LYS A 42 -13.98 -5.65 -15.48
CA LYS A 42 -15.14 -4.75 -15.28
C LYS A 42 -15.29 -3.68 -16.37
N ASN A 43 -14.92 -4.00 -17.61
CA ASN A 43 -14.86 -3.08 -18.76
C ASN A 43 -13.94 -1.85 -18.56
N LEU A 44 -12.95 -1.93 -17.67
CA LEU A 44 -11.95 -0.89 -17.46
C LEU A 44 -10.65 -1.26 -18.20
N SER A 45 -9.93 -0.25 -18.70
CA SER A 45 -8.51 -0.44 -19.04
C SER A 45 -7.72 -0.74 -17.76
N TYR A 46 -6.55 -1.37 -17.90
CA TYR A 46 -5.72 -1.67 -16.74
C TYR A 46 -5.26 -0.40 -16.02
N GLU A 47 -4.89 0.63 -16.77
CA GLU A 47 -4.56 1.95 -16.23
C GLU A 47 -5.72 2.52 -15.41
N LYS A 48 -6.96 2.46 -15.93
CA LYS A 48 -8.12 2.97 -15.20
C LYS A 48 -8.44 2.12 -13.97
N PHE A 49 -8.23 0.81 -14.06
CA PHE A 49 -8.33 -0.09 -12.93
C PHE A 49 -7.31 0.27 -11.84
N LEU A 50 -6.03 0.47 -12.17
CA LEU A 50 -4.99 0.89 -11.23
C LEU A 50 -5.32 2.23 -10.59
N ASP A 51 -5.71 3.24 -11.37
CA ASP A 51 -6.15 4.54 -10.85
C ASP A 51 -7.25 4.36 -9.80
N LEU A 52 -8.28 3.56 -10.09
CA LEU A 52 -9.37 3.37 -9.15
C LEU A 52 -8.98 2.50 -7.94
N ALA A 53 -8.17 1.47 -8.13
CA ALA A 53 -7.78 0.53 -7.08
C ALA A 53 -6.81 1.18 -6.09
N LEU A 54 -5.75 1.82 -6.58
CA LEU A 54 -4.72 2.45 -5.75
C LEU A 54 -5.26 3.69 -5.02
N ASN A 55 -6.23 4.40 -5.60
CA ASN A 55 -6.94 5.49 -4.93
C ASN A 55 -8.12 5.02 -4.05
N GLN A 56 -8.23 3.73 -3.74
CA GLN A 56 -9.23 3.17 -2.83
C GLN A 56 -10.70 3.41 -3.27
N LYS A 57 -10.95 3.57 -4.58
CA LYS A 57 -12.27 3.88 -5.17
C LYS A 57 -13.08 2.65 -5.57
N ILE A 58 -12.42 1.51 -5.77
CA ILE A 58 -13.05 0.23 -6.06
C ILE A 58 -12.55 -0.84 -5.10
N GLU A 59 -13.38 -1.84 -4.87
CA GLU A 59 -12.99 -3.06 -4.17
C GLU A 59 -12.46 -4.08 -5.19
N VAL A 60 -11.30 -4.64 -4.86
CA VAL A 60 -10.75 -5.81 -5.57
C VAL A 60 -11.34 -7.07 -4.94
N ASP A 61 -11.94 -7.92 -5.77
CA ASP A 61 -12.61 -9.13 -5.30
C ASP A 61 -11.58 -10.26 -5.10
N ASP A 62 -11.62 -10.85 -3.91
CA ASP A 62 -10.57 -11.66 -3.28
C ASP A 62 -10.65 -13.16 -3.66
N THR A 63 -11.75 -13.59 -4.28
CA THR A 63 -12.16 -15.01 -4.19
C THR A 63 -11.31 -16.05 -4.94
N ARG A 64 -10.30 -15.68 -5.75
CA ARG A 64 -9.56 -16.67 -6.57
C ARG A 64 -8.04 -16.51 -6.65
N ILE A 65 -7.50 -15.30 -6.47
CA ILE A 65 -6.10 -15.00 -6.83
C ILE A 65 -5.19 -14.87 -5.60
N LEU A 66 -5.76 -14.60 -4.42
CA LEU A 66 -5.02 -14.18 -3.23
C LEU A 66 -4.93 -15.27 -2.16
N SER A 67 -4.58 -16.50 -2.54
CA SER A 67 -4.22 -17.54 -1.55
C SER A 67 -3.04 -17.15 -0.62
N SER A 68 -2.40 -16.00 -0.87
CA SER A 68 -1.30 -15.42 -0.09
C SER A 68 -1.43 -13.92 0.22
N ALA A 69 -2.48 -13.21 -0.21
CA ALA A 69 -2.67 -11.81 0.19
C ALA A 69 -3.84 -11.73 1.17
N ASP A 70 -3.53 -11.95 2.45
CA ASP A 70 -4.53 -11.92 3.52
C ASP A 70 -5.13 -10.51 3.64
N CYS A 71 -6.35 -10.31 3.11
CA CYS A 71 -7.12 -9.12 3.39
C CYS A 71 -7.26 -8.95 4.92
N PHE A 72 -6.73 -7.86 5.44
CA PHE A 72 -6.64 -7.59 6.87
C PHE A 72 -7.56 -6.43 7.27
N LEU A 73 -7.93 -6.41 8.55
CA LEU A 73 -8.59 -5.26 9.16
C LEU A 73 -7.52 -4.30 9.67
N LEU A 74 -7.76 -3.01 9.45
CA LEU A 74 -6.94 -1.96 10.04
C LEU A 74 -7.05 -2.02 11.56
N ASP A 75 -5.91 -1.88 12.23
CA ASP A 75 -5.83 -1.80 13.68
C ASP A 75 -6.65 -0.61 14.18
N SER A 76 -7.57 -0.88 15.11
CA SER A 76 -8.56 0.11 15.54
C SER A 76 -7.92 1.30 16.25
N LYS A 77 -6.79 1.12 16.95
CA LYS A 77 -6.10 2.23 17.61
C LYS A 77 -5.45 3.15 16.58
N VAL A 78 -4.73 2.56 15.61
CA VAL A 78 -4.10 3.32 14.52
C VAL A 78 -5.15 4.04 13.68
N ALA A 79 -6.22 3.33 13.31
CA ALA A 79 -7.31 3.88 12.51
C ALA A 79 -8.05 5.03 13.22
N ASN A 80 -8.30 4.90 14.52
CA ASN A 80 -8.93 5.96 15.28
C ASN A 80 -8.01 7.17 15.43
N TYR A 81 -6.72 6.96 15.70
CA TYR A 81 -5.75 8.05 15.79
C TYR A 81 -5.71 8.85 14.48
N TYR A 82 -5.55 8.17 13.34
CA TYR A 82 -5.53 8.79 12.02
C TYR A 82 -6.82 9.59 11.72
N LYS A 83 -7.99 9.06 12.07
CA LYS A 83 -9.27 9.73 11.82
C LYS A 83 -9.46 10.99 12.68
N SER A 84 -8.79 11.07 13.82
CA SER A 84 -8.95 12.16 14.79
C SER A 84 -7.86 13.23 14.70
N HIS A 85 -6.82 13.02 13.91
CA HIS A 85 -5.67 13.91 13.82
C HIS A 85 -5.30 14.20 12.36
N ASN A 86 -4.50 15.24 12.13
CA ASN A 86 -3.96 15.49 10.80
C ASN A 86 -2.76 14.54 10.52
N LEU A 87 -2.26 14.58 9.28
CA LEU A 87 -1.13 13.73 8.87
C LEU A 87 0.15 14.03 9.65
N GLU A 88 0.44 15.28 9.99
CA GLU A 88 1.67 15.63 10.72
C GLU A 88 1.67 15.04 12.13
N ASP A 89 0.55 15.17 12.85
CA ASP A 89 0.34 14.57 14.17
C ASP A 89 0.46 13.04 14.09
N PHE A 90 -0.14 12.43 13.05
CA PHE A 90 -0.01 11.00 12.79
C PHE A 90 1.45 10.58 12.59
N LEU A 91 2.23 11.34 11.83
CA LEU A 91 3.65 11.06 11.63
C LEU A 91 4.44 11.21 12.94
N LEU A 92 4.19 12.25 13.73
CA LEU A 92 4.85 12.44 15.03
C LEU A 92 4.50 11.34 16.04
N GLU A 93 3.29 10.77 15.98
CA GLU A 93 2.87 9.66 16.82
C GLU A 93 3.64 8.37 16.51
N TYR A 94 3.75 8.01 15.23
CA TYR A 94 4.29 6.71 14.81
C TYR A 94 5.76 6.73 14.41
N PHE A 95 6.32 7.91 14.15
CA PHE A 95 7.68 8.08 13.61
C PHE A 95 8.51 9.03 14.47
N THR A 96 9.81 8.82 14.43
CA THR A 96 10.84 9.75 14.89
C THR A 96 11.30 10.58 13.69
N LYS A 97 11.19 11.90 13.81
CA LYS A 97 11.74 12.82 12.82
C LYS A 97 13.26 12.86 12.97
N GLU A 98 13.97 12.51 11.92
CA GLU A 98 15.43 12.56 11.82
C GLU A 98 15.84 13.67 10.85
N ASN A 99 17.13 14.02 10.82
CA ASN A 99 17.64 15.13 10.00
C ASN A 99 17.28 14.99 8.51
N ASN A 100 17.20 13.76 8.00
CA ASN A 100 16.98 13.46 6.59
C ASN A 100 15.70 12.62 6.32
N GLY A 101 14.73 12.61 7.24
CA GLY A 101 13.47 11.89 7.00
C GLY A 101 12.74 11.46 8.25
N TRP A 102 11.92 10.43 8.12
CA TRP A 102 11.15 9.85 9.21
C TRP A 102 11.49 8.38 9.37
N ARG A 103 11.86 7.99 10.59
CA ARG A 103 12.08 6.59 10.97
C ARG A 103 10.89 6.11 11.78
N LEU A 104 10.35 4.93 11.50
CA LEU A 104 9.30 4.34 12.31
C LEU A 104 9.81 4.01 13.72
N LYS A 105 9.00 4.30 14.74
CA LYS A 105 9.31 3.87 16.12
C LYS A 105 9.24 2.34 16.24
N ASP A 106 10.04 1.78 17.13
CA ASP A 106 10.06 0.33 17.36
C ASP A 106 8.89 -0.13 18.23
N GLY A 107 8.58 -1.44 18.22
CA GLY A 107 7.63 -2.06 19.15
C GLY A 107 6.18 -2.18 18.65
N TYR A 108 5.91 -1.93 17.37
CA TYR A 108 4.59 -2.14 16.79
C TYR A 108 4.35 -3.61 16.42
N ALA A 109 3.15 -4.11 16.72
CA ALA A 109 2.71 -5.41 16.25
C ALA A 109 2.48 -5.39 14.72
N LYS A 110 2.50 -6.57 14.07
CA LYS A 110 2.28 -6.70 12.62
C LYS A 110 1.00 -5.99 12.14
N SER A 111 -0.11 -6.10 12.87
CA SER A 111 -1.37 -5.41 12.52
C SER A 111 -1.23 -3.88 12.53
N GLN A 112 -0.49 -3.34 13.49
CA GLN A 112 -0.22 -1.91 13.57
C GLN A 112 0.71 -1.47 12.45
N LEU A 113 1.79 -2.22 12.18
CA LEU A 113 2.71 -1.95 11.07
C LEU A 113 1.96 -1.88 9.73
N MET A 114 1.13 -2.87 9.42
CA MET A 114 0.34 -2.87 8.18
C MET A 114 -0.62 -1.68 8.09
N SER A 115 -1.22 -1.30 9.23
CA SER A 115 -2.15 -0.16 9.27
C SER A 115 -1.43 1.18 9.13
N ILE A 116 -0.26 1.33 9.75
CA ILE A 116 0.59 2.51 9.62
C ILE A 116 1.03 2.65 8.15
N SER A 117 1.55 1.58 7.56
CA SER A 117 1.94 1.56 6.13
C SER A 117 0.78 1.93 5.21
N TYR A 118 -0.42 1.39 5.46
CA TYR A 118 -1.61 1.75 4.70
C TYR A 118 -1.93 3.26 4.77
N TYR A 119 -1.90 3.84 5.97
CA TYR A 119 -2.20 5.27 6.14
C TYR A 119 -1.12 6.17 5.53
N CYS A 120 0.14 5.76 5.57
CA CYS A 120 1.19 6.41 4.80
C CYS A 120 0.90 6.33 3.29
N PHE A 121 0.56 5.14 2.78
CA PHE A 121 0.32 4.89 1.36
C PHE A 121 -0.78 5.78 0.78
N ILE A 122 -1.94 5.86 1.44
CA ILE A 122 -3.05 6.71 0.94
C ILE A 122 -2.75 8.23 1.03
N ASN A 123 -1.66 8.61 1.69
CA ASN A 123 -1.12 9.96 1.73
C ASN A 123 0.11 10.13 0.82
N ASN A 124 0.29 9.24 -0.17
CA ASN A 124 1.41 9.22 -1.11
C ASN A 124 2.78 9.12 -0.43
N LYS A 125 2.88 8.36 0.66
CA LYS A 125 4.15 8.07 1.34
C LYS A 125 4.34 6.57 1.48
N PHE A 126 5.56 6.08 1.32
CA PHE A 126 5.85 4.64 1.38
C PHE A 126 6.70 4.30 2.59
N LEU A 127 6.37 3.20 3.26
CA LEU A 127 7.19 2.67 4.34
C LEU A 127 8.15 1.63 3.75
N GLN A 128 9.44 1.96 3.70
CA GLN A 128 10.49 1.08 3.19
C GLN A 128 11.23 0.43 4.35
N PHE A 129 11.46 -0.88 4.27
CA PHE A 129 12.33 -1.59 5.20
C PHE A 129 13.76 -1.62 4.64
N ASP A 130 14.72 -1.16 5.44
CA ASP A 130 16.14 -1.38 5.20
C ASP A 130 16.58 -2.59 6.01
N ASP A 131 16.88 -3.69 5.33
CA ASP A 131 17.26 -4.97 5.92
C ASP A 131 18.72 -5.01 6.41
N TYR A 132 19.56 -4.08 5.94
CA TYR A 132 20.96 -3.96 6.38
C TYR A 132 21.06 -3.36 7.79
N ILE A 133 20.25 -2.33 8.09
CA ILE A 133 20.21 -1.70 9.43
C ILE A 133 18.97 -2.08 10.25
N GLY A 134 18.00 -2.78 9.66
CA GLY A 134 16.80 -3.28 10.34
C GLY A 134 15.80 -2.20 10.74
N ILE A 135 15.65 -1.13 9.94
CA ILE A 135 14.72 -0.04 10.24
C ILE A 135 13.68 0.15 9.15
N TYR A 136 12.53 0.69 9.53
CA TYR A 136 11.55 1.22 8.58
C TYR A 136 11.68 2.73 8.46
N SER A 137 11.77 3.22 7.22
CA SER A 137 11.86 4.65 6.90
C SER A 137 10.74 5.05 5.96
N LEU A 138 10.24 6.28 6.14
CA LEU A 138 9.26 6.86 5.24
C LEU A 138 9.97 7.48 4.05
N VAL A 139 9.56 7.12 2.84
CA VAL A 139 10.12 7.62 1.58
C VAL A 139 9.04 8.21 0.71
N GLU A 140 9.41 9.22 -0.08
CA GLU A 140 8.51 9.81 -1.06
C GLU A 140 8.50 8.97 -2.36
N PRO A 141 7.41 8.99 -3.16
CA PRO A 141 7.32 8.21 -4.38
C PRO A 141 8.48 8.48 -5.35
N ASN A 142 8.94 9.72 -5.43
CA ASN A 142 10.05 10.12 -6.31
C ASN A 142 11.38 9.47 -5.93
N GLU A 143 11.56 9.13 -4.65
CA GLU A 143 12.79 8.52 -4.12
C GLU A 143 12.83 7.00 -4.39
N LEU A 144 11.66 6.38 -4.65
CA LEU A 144 11.58 4.97 -5.05
C LEU A 144 12.14 4.73 -6.45
N PHE A 145 12.16 5.76 -7.30
CA PHE A 145 12.56 5.65 -8.72
C PHE A 145 13.91 6.26 -9.04
N SER A 146 14.59 6.83 -8.04
CA SER A 146 15.90 7.50 -8.22
C SER A 146 17.11 6.58 -8.08
N ARG A 147 16.94 5.25 -8.23
CA ARG A 147 18.03 4.26 -8.16
C ARG A 147 18.54 3.87 -9.53
#